data_AF-A0A661UZZ7-F1
#
_entry.id   AF-A0A661UZZ7-F1
#
_cell.length_a   1.000
_cell.length_b   1.000
_cell.length_c   1.000
_cell.angle_alpha   90.00
_cell.angle_beta   90.00
_cell.angle_gamma   90.00
#
_symmetry.space_group_name_H-M   'P 1'
#
loop_
_entity.id
_entity.type
_entity.pdbx_description
1 polymer ?
#
loop_
_entity_poly.entity_id
_entity_poly.type
_entity_poly.pdbx_seq_one_letter_code
_entity_poly.pdbx_strand_id
1 'polypeptide(L)'
;VHLADNRDEAEEFRQRWDDLIPDVPLLIIESPYRAFAGPMLAYIDSLERSEGDAPITVVLPGFRAHHWWESLLHNQAIRRLRPFLDEHENVRILDFDYDVRVPDRAPPD
;
A
#
# COMPACT_ATOMS: atom_id res chain seq x y z
N VAL A 1 5.76 2.56 1.03
CA VAL A 1 5.59 2.20 2.46
C VAL A 1 5.10 0.75 2.54
N HIS A 2 5.77 -0.09 3.30
CA HIS A 2 5.41 -1.49 3.55
C HIS A 2 5.14 -1.69 5.04
N LEU A 3 4.06 -2.41 5.39
CA LEU A 3 3.76 -2.74 6.78
C LEU A 3 4.10 -4.20 7.02
N ALA A 4 5.00 -4.46 7.96
CA ALA A 4 5.40 -5.80 8.32
C ALA A 4 4.97 -6.12 9.77
N ASP A 5 4.49 -7.33 10.00
CA ASP A 5 4.27 -7.92 11.33
C ASP A 5 5.38 -8.90 11.73
N ASN A 6 6.29 -9.23 10.82
CA ASN A 6 7.50 -10.02 11.03
C ASN A 6 8.74 -9.27 10.49
N ARG A 7 9.76 -9.15 11.34
CA ARG A 7 10.99 -8.42 11.04
C ARG A 7 11.86 -9.12 9.98
N ASP A 8 11.94 -10.44 10.02
CA ASP A 8 12.79 -11.21 9.10
C ASP A 8 12.25 -11.14 7.66
N GLU A 9 10.93 -11.31 7.49
CA GLU A 9 10.25 -11.14 6.20
C GLU A 9 10.38 -9.72 5.64
N ALA A 10 10.37 -8.71 6.52
CA ALA A 10 10.53 -7.32 6.13
C ALA A 10 11.95 -7.04 5.58
N GLU A 11 12.97 -7.64 6.21
CA GLU A 11 14.36 -7.52 5.79
C GLU A 11 14.60 -8.20 4.43
N GLU A 12 14.01 -9.37 4.20
CA GLU A 12 14.04 -10.06 2.90
C GLU A 12 13.35 -9.23 1.82
N PHE A 13 12.17 -8.67 2.13
CA PHE A 13 11.45 -7.81 1.19
C PHE A 13 12.24 -6.55 0.86
N ARG A 14 12.94 -5.96 1.84
CA ARG A 14 13.81 -4.80 1.63
C ARG A 14 14.94 -5.10 0.66
N GLN A 15 15.67 -6.19 0.87
CA GLN A 15 16.77 -6.58 -0.02
C GLN A 15 16.28 -6.78 -1.45
N ARG A 16 15.16 -7.50 -1.61
CA ARG A 16 14.55 -7.71 -2.92
C ARG A 16 14.06 -6.41 -3.56
N TRP A 17 13.56 -5.46 -2.78
CA TRP A 17 13.14 -4.16 -3.28
C TRP A 17 14.33 -3.34 -3.78
N ASP A 18 15.41 -3.28 -3.01
CA ASP A 18 16.62 -2.55 -3.37
C ASP A 18 17.25 -3.11 -4.67
N ASP A 19 17.16 -4.42 -4.90
CA ASP A 19 17.60 -5.05 -6.15
C ASP A 19 16.72 -4.69 -7.36
N LEU A 20 15.40 -4.52 -7.14
CA LEU A 20 14.43 -4.29 -8.23
C LEU A 20 14.26 -2.80 -8.57
N ILE A 21 14.25 -1.93 -7.55
CA ILE A 21 13.95 -0.50 -7.67
C ILE A 21 14.84 0.29 -6.70
N PRO A 22 16.18 0.36 -6.95
CA PRO A 22 17.14 0.97 -6.04
C PRO A 22 16.91 2.46 -5.79
N ASP A 23 16.33 3.17 -6.76
CA ASP A 23 16.13 4.63 -6.69
C ASP A 23 14.88 5.04 -5.91
N VAL A 24 14.03 4.09 -5.47
CA VAL A 24 12.80 4.38 -4.74
C VAL A 24 12.94 3.91 -3.28
N PRO A 25 13.03 4.83 -2.30
CA PRO A 25 13.25 4.45 -0.91
C PRO A 25 12.07 3.67 -0.35
N LEU A 26 12.34 2.46 0.15
CA LEU A 26 11.35 1.66 0.87
C LEU A 26 11.34 2.01 2.35
N LEU A 27 10.23 2.62 2.79
CA LEU A 27 9.90 2.74 4.21
C LEU A 27 9.14 1.51 4.69
N ILE A 28 9.64 0.87 5.75
CA ILE A 28 8.96 -0.22 6.47
C ILE A 28 8.42 0.35 7.78
N ILE A 29 7.13 0.18 8.02
CA ILE A 29 6.47 0.55 9.28
C ILE A 29 6.10 -0.74 9.98
N GLU A 30 6.65 -0.95 11.18
CA GLU A 30 6.22 -2.07 12.03
C GLU A 30 4.77 -1.83 12.47
N SER A 31 3.88 -2.76 12.17
CA SER A 31 2.47 -2.68 12.53
C SER A 31 2.12 -3.79 13.52
N PRO A 32 2.22 -3.53 14.83
CA PRO A 32 1.70 -4.47 15.83
C PRO A 32 0.22 -4.75 15.54
N TYR A 33 -0.19 -6.03 15.59
CA TYR A 33 -1.60 -6.48 15.45
C TYR A 33 -2.27 -6.41 14.07
N ARG A 34 -1.52 -6.33 12.96
CA ARG A 34 -2.07 -6.31 11.58
C ARG A 34 -3.05 -5.15 11.30
N ALA A 35 -3.03 -4.11 12.13
CA ALA A 35 -3.85 -2.93 11.92
C ALA A 35 -3.21 -2.05 10.83
N PHE A 36 -3.67 -2.16 9.58
CA PHE A 36 -3.10 -1.41 8.44
C PHE A 36 -3.41 0.09 8.49
N ALA A 37 -4.67 0.46 8.75
CA ALA A 37 -5.13 1.85 8.52
C ALA A 37 -4.57 2.85 9.54
N GLY A 38 -4.57 2.52 10.83
CA GLY A 38 -4.15 3.45 11.89
C GLY A 38 -2.69 3.92 11.78
N PRO A 39 -1.71 3.01 11.69
CA PRO A 39 -0.30 3.36 11.54
C PRO A 39 -0.01 4.13 10.24
N MET A 40 -0.70 3.79 9.14
CA MET A 40 -0.55 4.50 7.87
C MET A 40 -1.02 5.95 7.97
N LEU A 41 -2.19 6.18 8.58
CA LEU A 41 -2.70 7.54 8.77
C LEU A 41 -1.79 8.35 9.67
N ALA A 42 -1.35 7.78 10.80
CA ALA A 42 -0.41 8.45 11.70
C ALA A 42 0.92 8.82 11.01
N TYR A 43 1.38 7.98 10.07
CA TYR A 43 2.56 8.28 9.28
C TYR A 43 2.32 9.42 8.28
N ILE A 44 1.21 9.41 7.54
CA ILE A 44 0.86 10.48 6.58
C ILE A 44 0.71 11.82 7.30
N ASP A 45 0.01 11.81 8.44
CA ASP A 45 -0.08 12.92 9.39
C ASP A 45 1.30 13.47 9.79
N SER A 46 2.24 12.58 10.12
CA SER A 46 3.60 12.99 10.53
C SER A 46 4.38 13.60 9.37
N LEU A 47 4.17 13.06 8.16
CA LEU A 47 4.84 13.49 6.94
C LEU A 47 4.34 14.87 6.48
N GLU A 48 3.02 15.12 6.52
CA GLU A 48 2.47 16.45 6.24
C GLU A 48 3.04 17.51 7.19
N ARG A 49 3.16 17.18 8.49
CA ARG A 49 3.72 18.13 9.47
C ARG A 49 5.21 18.39 9.27
N SER A 50 5.98 17.42 8.77
CA SER A 50 7.43 17.59 8.55
C SER A 50 7.76 18.27 7.23
N GLU A 51 6.99 17.99 6.18
CA GLU A 51 7.22 18.49 4.82
C GLU A 51 6.49 19.82 4.53
N GLY A 52 5.59 20.25 5.42
CA GLY A 52 4.86 21.52 5.29
C GLY A 52 3.88 21.51 4.12
N ASP A 53 4.06 22.43 3.16
CA ASP A 53 3.19 22.57 1.97
C ASP A 53 3.62 21.68 0.79
N ALA A 54 4.59 20.79 0.97
CA ALA A 54 5.00 19.90 -0.09
C ALA A 54 3.87 18.90 -0.45
N PRO A 55 3.53 18.72 -1.73
CA PRO A 55 2.46 17.82 -2.13
C PRO A 55 2.87 16.35 -1.90
N ILE A 56 2.08 15.61 -1.13
CA ILE A 56 2.28 14.18 -0.89
C ILE A 56 1.39 13.40 -1.83
N THR A 57 1.96 12.46 -2.61
CA THR A 57 1.18 11.59 -3.48
C THR A 57 1.08 10.18 -2.90
N VAL A 58 -0.14 9.71 -2.68
CA VAL A 58 -0.44 8.36 -2.19
C VAL A 58 -1.00 7.54 -3.33
N VAL A 59 -0.27 6.49 -3.73
CA VAL A 59 -0.72 5.54 -4.75
C VAL A 59 -1.51 4.41 -4.09
N LEU A 60 -2.78 4.28 -4.43
CA LEU A 60 -3.67 3.24 -3.91
C LEU A 60 -3.84 2.13 -4.97
N PRO A 61 -3.36 0.90 -4.70
CA PRO A 61 -3.48 -0.18 -5.66
C PRO A 61 -4.90 -0.79 -5.62
N GLY A 62 -5.75 -0.42 -6.58
CA GLY A 62 -7.11 -0.93 -6.69
C GLY A 62 -7.15 -2.32 -7.31
N PHE A 63 -7.79 -3.29 -6.64
CA PHE A 63 -8.09 -4.57 -7.27
C PHE A 63 -9.37 -4.46 -8.11
N ARG A 64 -9.27 -4.74 -9.42
CA ARG A 64 -10.43 -4.91 -10.30
C ARG A 64 -10.72 -6.40 -10.46
N ALA A 65 -11.60 -6.92 -9.63
CA ALA A 65 -12.07 -8.30 -9.76
C ALA A 65 -13.08 -8.47 -10.90
N HIS A 66 -13.22 -9.70 -11.40
CA HIS A 66 -14.29 -10.06 -12.33
C HIS A 66 -15.68 -9.98 -11.68
N HIS A 67 -15.79 -10.17 -10.35
CA HIS A 67 -17.05 -10.08 -9.61
C HIS A 67 -17.00 -8.96 -8.55
N TRP A 68 -18.05 -8.14 -8.48
CA TRP A 68 -18.11 -6.97 -7.61
C TRP A 68 -17.96 -7.29 -6.10
N TRP A 69 -18.34 -8.50 -5.66
CA TRP A 69 -18.14 -8.95 -4.26
C TRP A 69 -16.68 -9.28 -3.93
N GLU A 70 -15.87 -9.68 -4.91
CA GLU A 70 -14.43 -9.94 -4.73
C GLU A 70 -13.70 -8.61 -4.54
N SER A 71 -14.02 -7.60 -5.37
CA SER A 71 -13.55 -6.22 -5.19
C SER A 71 -13.97 -5.62 -3.83
N LEU A 72 -15.07 -6.10 -3.24
CA LEU A 72 -15.48 -5.71 -1.88
C LEU A 72 -14.58 -6.28 -0.79
N LEU A 73 -14.17 -7.55 -0.89
CA LEU A 73 -13.32 -8.19 0.12
C LEU A 73 -11.85 -7.81 -0.01
N HIS A 74 -11.35 -7.59 -1.23
CA HIS A 74 -9.94 -7.31 -1.46
C HIS A 74 -9.54 -5.84 -1.20
N ASN A 75 -10.47 -4.88 -1.34
CA ASN A 75 -10.17 -3.45 -1.21
C ASN A 75 -10.58 -2.86 0.17
N GLN A 76 -10.74 -3.69 1.21
CA GLN A 76 -11.19 -3.22 2.54
C GLN A 76 -10.25 -2.20 3.18
N ALA A 77 -8.94 -2.37 3.02
CA ALA A 77 -7.93 -1.45 3.54
C ALA A 77 -8.05 -0.07 2.88
N ILE A 78 -8.20 -0.03 1.56
CA ILE A 78 -8.34 1.20 0.76
C ILE A 78 -9.62 1.95 1.14
N ARG A 79 -10.75 1.23 1.31
CA ARG A 79 -12.01 1.85 1.76
C ARG A 79 -11.92 2.48 3.13
N ARG A 80 -11.11 1.92 4.03
CA ARG A 80 -10.89 2.50 5.36
C ARG A 80 -9.96 3.70 5.32
N LEU A 81 -9.01 3.74 4.39
CA LEU A 81 -8.01 4.81 4.31
C LEU A 81 -8.55 6.05 3.57
N ARG A 82 -9.30 5.84 2.48
CA ARG A 82 -9.72 6.91 1.55
C ARG A 82 -10.44 8.08 2.22
N PRO A 83 -11.44 7.89 3.12
CA PRO A 83 -12.11 9.03 3.75
C PRO A 83 -11.17 9.94 4.51
N PHE A 84 -10.16 9.38 5.18
CA PHE A 84 -9.17 10.16 5.90
C PHE A 84 -8.21 10.86 4.95
N LEU A 85 -7.73 10.17 3.90
CA LEU A 85 -6.87 10.79 2.89
C LEU A 85 -7.56 11.98 2.19
N ASP A 86 -8.86 11.89 1.95
CA ASP A 86 -9.66 12.97 1.36
C ASP A 86 -9.79 14.20 2.30
N GLU A 87 -9.55 14.05 3.61
CA GLU A 87 -9.54 15.16 4.59
C GLU A 87 -8.23 15.97 4.57
N HIS A 88 -7.17 15.44 3.97
CA HIS A 88 -5.85 16.06 3.92
C HIS A 88 -5.68 16.91 2.65
N GLU A 89 -5.60 18.24 2.81
CA GLU A 89 -5.52 19.18 1.67
C GLU A 89 -4.22 19.03 0.84
N ASN A 90 -3.12 18.56 1.46
CA ASN A 90 -1.83 18.40 0.80
C ASN A 90 -1.58 16.98 0.25
N VAL A 91 -2.54 16.07 0.43
CA VAL A 91 -2.46 14.69 -0.04
C VAL A 91 -3.23 14.53 -1.37
N ARG A 92 -2.53 13.99 -2.37
CA ARG A 92 -3.12 13.61 -3.66
C ARG A 92 -3.19 12.10 -3.77
N ILE A 93 -4.36 11.60 -4.13
CA ILE A 93 -4.60 10.17 -4.31
C ILE A 93 -4.44 9.81 -5.79
N LEU A 94 -3.64 8.78 -6.09
CA LEU A 94 -3.55 8.15 -7.40
C LEU A 94 -4.04 6.71 -7.30
N ASP A 95 -5.18 6.40 -7.92
CA ASP A 95 -5.65 5.02 -8.02
C ASP A 95 -4.87 4.28 -9.12
N PHE A 96 -4.23 3.18 -8.75
CA PHE A 96 -3.53 2.28 -9.67
C PHE A 96 -4.25 0.94 -9.73
N ASP A 97 -5.08 0.74 -10.75
CA ASP A 97 -5.80 -0.51 -10.94
C ASP A 97 -4.89 -1.57 -11.54
N TYR A 98 -4.79 -2.74 -10.89
CA TYR A 98 -4.06 -3.89 -11.41
C TYR A 98 -4.98 -5.10 -11.61
N ASP A 99 -4.72 -5.84 -12.69
CA ASP A 99 -5.41 -7.09 -13.05
C ASP A 99 -4.48 -8.26 -12.75
N VAL A 100 -4.87 -9.15 -11.83
CA VAL A 100 -4.10 -10.36 -11.53
C VAL A 100 -4.52 -11.43 -12.53
N ARG A 101 -3.95 -11.40 -13.74
CA ARG A 101 -3.97 -12.58 -14.60
C ARG A 101 -3.02 -13.61 -14.02
N VAL A 102 -3.57 -14.61 -13.33
CA VAL A 102 -2.83 -15.84 -13.02
C VAL A 102 -2.53 -16.52 -14.37
N PRO A 103 -1.25 -16.73 -14.74
CA PRO A 103 -0.93 -17.46 -15.96
C PRO A 103 -1.52 -18.87 -15.85
N ASP A 104 -2.23 -19.29 -16.90
CA ASP A 104 -2.81 -20.62 -16.98
C ASP A 104 -1.71 -21.66 -16.72
N ARG A 105 -1.82 -22.39 -15.61
CA ARG A 105 -0.87 -23.42 -15.24
C ARG A 105 -1.16 -24.58 -16.18
N ALA A 106 -0.36 -24.76 -17.23
CA ALA A 106 -0.45 -25.93 -18.09
C ALA A 106 -0.48 -27.20 -17.21
N PRO A 107 -1.43 -28.13 -17.43
CA PRO A 107 -1.50 -29.34 -16.62
C PRO A 107 -0.20 -30.15 -16.77
N PRO A 108 0.28 -30.79 -15.69
CA PRO A 108 1.45 -31.67 -15.80
C PRO A 108 1.11 -32.88 -16.67
N ASP A 109 2.03 -33.21 -17.58
CA ASP A 109 2.02 -34.39 -18.44
C ASP A 109 2.13 -35.71 -17.63
#